data_AF-A0A7J7IFL3-F1
#
_entry.id   AF-A0A7J7IFL3-F1
#
_cell.length_a   1.000
_cell.length_b   1.000
_cell.length_c   1.000
_cell.angle_alpha   90.00
_cell.angle_beta   90.00
_cell.angle_gamma   90.00
#
_symmetry.space_group_name_H-M   'P 1'
#
loop_
_entity.id
_entity.type
_entity.pdbx_description
1 polymer ?
#
loop_
_entity_poly.entity_id
_entity_poly.type
_entity_poly.pdbx_seq_one_letter_code
_entity_poly.pdbx_strand_id
1 'polypeptide(L)'
;MKQELDVALQQPHSSMQRLEQQLMRSQCERALERLHRDRQSCHIYLLDSASLDRVLHFLAALASYVMQVAGFQGTLPLPAMDAASVPRAYALLPESLFELIAEIFQSVTQLRLPVPLTTVASLFPHFVEFATMLLSNTLYLRNVHIRARYAEWLAQMFPAVGLELRNALGTLHLPPEFEAAFLGNEQVVRNLPPALMQLYIDVERTGTHTQFFDKFAMRFYISEVLVAMWRVPIYEQILRQLATTREDLFVHFSNMLFNDANFLLDETLLALAEIHELERHARSGIRRRWWSGNGCAGPRGQAPTSPAAATTGAIFQPAGKQQHSAHGCDDGSGASAIPSPRTAGSLDAYVELFSGGTLWSTL
;
A
#
# COMPACT_ATOMS: atom_id res chain seq x y z
N MET A 1 2.76 20.04 -28.17
CA MET A 1 3.91 19.10 -28.30
C MET A 1 4.45 18.99 -29.73
N LYS A 2 3.65 18.62 -30.76
CA LYS A 2 4.14 18.61 -32.17
C LYS A 2 4.61 20.00 -32.65
N GLN A 3 3.81 21.05 -32.43
CA GLN A 3 4.15 22.41 -32.87
C GLN A 3 5.37 23.02 -32.17
N GLU A 4 5.63 22.67 -30.91
CA GLU A 4 6.82 23.17 -30.19
C GLU A 4 8.10 22.43 -30.57
N LEU A 5 7.97 21.19 -31.04
CA LEU A 5 9.07 20.39 -31.60
C LEU A 5 9.49 20.97 -32.97
N ASP A 6 8.52 21.42 -33.76
CA ASP A 6 8.73 22.06 -35.06
C ASP A 6 9.44 23.43 -34.95
N VAL A 7 9.24 24.16 -33.84
CA VAL A 7 9.93 25.44 -33.59
C VAL A 7 11.37 25.24 -33.09
N ALA A 8 11.66 24.17 -32.35
CA ALA A 8 13.02 23.83 -31.96
C ALA A 8 13.89 23.38 -33.16
N LEU A 9 13.26 22.85 -34.22
CA LEU A 9 13.90 22.42 -35.47
C LEU A 9 14.40 23.58 -36.37
N GLN A 10 14.05 24.83 -36.04
CA GLN A 10 14.47 26.02 -36.83
C GLN A 10 15.82 26.61 -36.40
N GLN A 11 16.46 26.10 -35.34
CA GLN A 11 17.83 26.49 -35.00
C GLN A 11 18.80 25.87 -36.03
N PRO A 12 19.82 26.61 -36.52
CA PRO A 12 20.78 26.09 -37.49
C PRO A 12 21.73 25.11 -36.78
N HIS A 13 21.25 23.90 -36.51
CA HIS A 13 22.09 22.79 -36.09
C HIS A 13 23.02 22.43 -37.25
N SER A 14 24.32 22.29 -36.95
CA SER A 14 25.31 21.81 -37.91
C SER A 14 24.83 20.46 -38.49
N SER A 15 25.18 20.16 -39.75
CA SER A 15 24.79 18.91 -40.41
C SER A 15 25.13 17.67 -39.58
N MET A 16 26.22 17.74 -38.81
CA MET A 16 26.67 16.73 -37.86
C MET A 16 25.71 16.55 -36.68
N GLN A 17 25.22 17.63 -36.06
CA GLN A 17 24.24 17.57 -34.96
C GLN A 17 22.90 16.97 -35.39
N ARG A 18 22.45 17.22 -36.63
CA ARG A 18 21.21 16.59 -37.15
C ARG A 18 21.40 15.09 -37.37
N LEU A 19 22.56 14.68 -37.85
CA LEU A 19 22.90 13.28 -38.05
C LEU A 19 23.00 12.53 -36.71
N GLU A 20 23.61 13.15 -35.70
CA GLU A 20 23.66 12.63 -34.33
C GLU A 20 22.25 12.46 -33.73
N GLN A 21 21.37 13.48 -33.88
CA GLN A 21 19.99 13.38 -33.42
C GLN A 21 19.21 12.28 -34.15
N GLN A 22 19.39 12.12 -35.45
CA GLN A 22 18.75 11.05 -36.24
C GLN A 22 19.25 9.67 -35.81
N LEU A 23 20.56 9.53 -35.57
CA LEU A 23 21.15 8.29 -35.08
C LEU A 23 20.60 7.93 -33.70
N MET A 24 20.57 8.87 -32.77
CA MET A 24 20.00 8.66 -31.43
C MET A 24 18.53 8.27 -31.50
N ARG A 25 17.74 8.94 -32.34
CA ARG A 25 16.34 8.58 -32.58
C ARG A 25 16.20 7.15 -33.10
N SER A 26 17.00 6.77 -34.10
CA SER A 26 16.98 5.41 -34.66
C SER A 26 17.40 4.33 -33.65
N GLN A 27 18.28 4.67 -32.69
CA GLN A 27 18.68 3.78 -31.62
C GLN A 27 17.56 3.62 -30.59
N CYS A 28 16.92 4.73 -30.20
CA CYS A 28 15.76 4.70 -29.31
C CYS A 28 14.58 3.93 -29.93
N GLU A 29 14.26 4.15 -31.21
CA GLU A 29 13.19 3.43 -31.91
C GLU A 29 13.47 1.93 -31.94
N ARG A 30 14.70 1.50 -32.26
CA ARG A 30 15.09 0.07 -32.22
C ARG A 30 15.03 -0.52 -30.81
N ALA A 31 15.45 0.23 -29.79
CA ALA A 31 15.38 -0.21 -28.39
C ALA A 31 13.92 -0.39 -27.96
N LEU A 32 13.04 0.53 -28.33
CA LEU A 32 11.61 0.49 -28.04
C LEU A 32 10.93 -0.69 -28.76
N GLU A 33 11.24 -0.93 -30.03
CA GLU A 33 10.77 -2.11 -30.77
C GLU A 33 11.22 -3.43 -30.12
N ARG A 34 12.44 -3.49 -29.59
CA ARG A 34 12.93 -4.66 -28.85
C ARG A 34 12.13 -4.87 -27.56
N LEU A 35 11.97 -3.83 -26.75
CA LEU A 35 11.19 -3.91 -25.50
C LEU A 35 9.73 -4.28 -25.75
N HIS A 36 9.11 -3.78 -26.83
CA HIS A 36 7.76 -4.17 -27.20
C HIS A 36 7.66 -5.66 -27.56
N ARG A 37 8.62 -6.17 -28.35
CA ARG A 37 8.67 -7.61 -28.69
C ARG A 37 8.89 -8.48 -27.46
N ASP A 38 9.81 -8.10 -26.57
CA ASP A 38 10.08 -8.84 -25.35
C ASP A 38 8.83 -8.86 -24.44
N ARG A 39 8.16 -7.72 -24.27
CA ARG A 39 6.90 -7.63 -23.51
C ARG A 39 5.80 -8.50 -24.10
N GLN A 40 5.62 -8.48 -25.42
CA GLN A 40 4.61 -9.30 -26.11
C GLN A 40 4.90 -10.79 -25.93
N SER A 41 6.17 -11.18 -26.04
CA SER A 41 6.60 -12.58 -25.85
C SER A 41 6.29 -13.06 -24.42
N CYS A 42 6.63 -12.25 -23.41
CA CYS A 42 6.28 -12.54 -22.02
C CYS A 42 4.76 -12.60 -21.81
N HIS A 43 3.99 -11.69 -22.41
CA HIS A 43 2.55 -11.67 -22.27
C HIS A 43 1.91 -12.93 -22.87
N ILE A 44 2.36 -13.39 -24.05
CA ILE A 44 1.86 -14.64 -24.66
C ILE A 44 2.10 -15.83 -23.73
N TYR A 45 3.29 -15.91 -23.12
CA TYR A 45 3.59 -16.97 -22.16
C TYR A 45 2.70 -16.90 -20.91
N LEU A 46 2.52 -15.70 -20.35
CA LEU A 46 1.68 -15.47 -19.17
C LEU A 46 0.18 -15.68 -19.45
N LEU A 47 -0.27 -15.55 -20.70
CA LEU A 47 -1.67 -15.81 -21.09
C LEU A 47 -1.97 -17.31 -21.31
N ASP A 48 -0.98 -18.19 -21.22
CA ASP A 48 -1.21 -19.63 -21.34
C ASP A 48 -2.01 -20.16 -20.13
N SER A 49 -3.31 -20.35 -20.35
CA SER A 49 -4.27 -20.75 -19.33
C SER A 49 -3.89 -22.06 -18.64
N ALA A 50 -3.28 -23.02 -19.35
CA ALA A 50 -2.85 -24.30 -18.78
C ALA A 50 -1.65 -24.18 -17.84
N SER A 51 -0.74 -23.24 -18.11
CA SER A 51 0.38 -22.96 -17.21
C SER A 51 -0.07 -22.17 -15.99
N LEU A 52 -0.94 -21.16 -16.18
CA LEU A 52 -1.56 -20.42 -15.07
C LEU A 52 -2.35 -21.33 -14.14
N ASP A 53 -3.13 -22.25 -14.70
CA ASP A 53 -3.90 -23.23 -13.95
C ASP A 53 -2.99 -24.06 -13.03
N ARG A 54 -1.88 -24.59 -13.57
CA ARG A 54 -0.89 -25.34 -12.79
C ARG A 54 -0.21 -24.51 -11.72
N VAL A 55 0.13 -23.26 -12.02
CA VAL A 55 0.73 -22.33 -11.05
C VAL A 55 -0.23 -22.06 -9.90
N LEU A 56 -1.51 -21.82 -10.16
CA LEU A 56 -2.49 -21.55 -9.11
C LEU A 56 -2.76 -22.78 -8.24
N HIS A 57 -2.85 -23.98 -8.83
CA HIS A 57 -2.95 -25.21 -8.04
C HIS A 57 -1.71 -25.42 -7.17
N PHE A 58 -0.52 -25.14 -7.69
CA PHE A 58 0.71 -25.17 -6.90
C PHE A 58 0.67 -24.16 -5.75
N LEU A 59 0.22 -22.93 -5.99
CA LEU A 59 0.10 -21.90 -4.95
C LEU A 59 -0.94 -22.27 -3.89
N ALA A 60 -2.06 -22.89 -4.29
CA ALA A 60 -3.06 -23.37 -3.34
C ALA A 60 -2.48 -24.48 -2.47
N ALA A 61 -1.79 -25.46 -3.07
CA ALA A 61 -1.10 -26.51 -2.33
C ALA A 61 -0.03 -25.93 -1.38
N LEU A 62 0.71 -24.92 -1.82
CA LEU A 62 1.73 -24.24 -1.02
C LEU A 62 1.09 -23.49 0.16
N ALA A 63 0.02 -22.73 -0.08
CA ALA A 63 -0.72 -22.02 0.97
C ALA A 63 -1.29 -23.01 1.99
N SER A 64 -1.92 -24.10 1.54
CA SER A 64 -2.44 -25.15 2.42
C SER A 64 -1.32 -25.83 3.21
N TYR A 65 -0.17 -26.13 2.60
CA TYR A 65 1.00 -26.67 3.30
C TYR A 65 1.47 -25.72 4.40
N VAL A 66 1.60 -24.42 4.09
CA VAL A 66 2.01 -23.40 5.06
C VAL A 66 1.00 -23.31 6.22
N MET A 67 -0.30 -23.32 5.94
CA MET A 67 -1.35 -23.34 6.98
C MET A 67 -1.28 -24.59 7.85
N GLN A 68 -1.04 -25.77 7.26
CA GLN A 68 -0.87 -27.02 8.01
C GLN A 68 0.36 -26.97 8.93
N VAL A 69 1.49 -26.47 8.42
CA VAL A 69 2.72 -26.29 9.21
C VAL A 69 2.53 -25.25 10.32
N ALA A 70 1.67 -24.25 10.10
CA ALA A 70 1.27 -23.27 11.11
C ALA A 70 0.34 -23.87 12.19
N GLY A 71 -0.17 -25.09 12.00
CA GLY A 71 -1.09 -25.75 12.93
C GLY A 71 -2.55 -25.38 12.72
N PHE A 72 -2.94 -24.97 11.51
CA PHE A 72 -4.33 -24.64 11.19
C PHE A 72 -5.24 -25.88 11.24
N GLN A 73 -6.33 -25.79 12.00
CA GLN A 73 -7.33 -26.85 12.18
C GLN A 73 -8.76 -26.37 11.81
N GLY A 74 -8.88 -25.36 10.94
CA GLY A 74 -10.17 -24.77 10.57
C GLY A 74 -10.62 -23.61 11.45
N THR A 75 -9.77 -23.11 12.35
CA THR A 75 -10.08 -21.99 13.25
C THR A 75 -9.02 -20.90 13.16
N LEU A 76 -9.49 -19.64 13.14
CA LEU A 76 -8.70 -18.41 13.16
C LEU A 76 -9.16 -17.51 14.32
N PRO A 77 -8.27 -16.67 14.89
CA PRO A 77 -6.83 -16.62 14.61
C PRO A 77 -6.13 -17.87 15.15
N LEU A 78 -4.95 -18.18 14.61
CA LEU A 78 -4.11 -19.25 15.15
C LEU A 78 -3.70 -18.91 16.60
N PRO A 79 -3.60 -19.91 17.50
CA PRO A 79 -3.60 -19.70 18.96
C PRO A 79 -2.28 -19.19 19.54
N ALA A 80 -1.27 -18.87 18.71
CA ALA A 80 0.02 -18.41 19.22
C ALA A 80 -0.15 -17.06 19.95
N MET A 81 0.29 -17.03 21.21
CA MET A 81 0.24 -15.84 22.08
C MET A 81 1.59 -15.12 22.13
N ASP A 82 2.67 -15.81 21.77
CA ASP A 82 4.04 -15.32 21.78
C ASP A 82 4.88 -15.97 20.65
N ALA A 83 6.10 -15.47 20.45
CA ALA A 83 7.01 -16.00 19.43
C ALA A 83 7.37 -17.49 19.66
N ALA A 84 7.33 -17.96 20.90
CA ALA A 84 7.71 -19.33 21.26
C ALA A 84 6.58 -20.34 21.00
N SER A 85 5.32 -19.90 21.02
CA SER A 85 4.16 -20.74 20.72
C SER A 85 3.92 -20.95 19.22
N VAL A 86 4.59 -20.20 18.35
CA VAL A 86 4.59 -20.47 16.90
C VAL A 86 5.34 -21.79 16.64
N PRO A 87 4.74 -22.74 15.89
CA PRO A 87 5.41 -23.99 15.56
C PRO A 87 6.79 -23.77 14.95
N ARG A 88 7.81 -24.45 15.48
CA ARG A 88 9.20 -24.28 15.02
C ARG A 88 9.38 -24.52 13.52
N ALA A 89 8.65 -25.50 12.97
CA ALA A 89 8.68 -25.78 11.53
C ALA A 89 8.18 -24.60 10.69
N TYR A 90 7.15 -23.88 11.19
CA TYR A 90 6.64 -22.67 10.54
C TYR A 90 7.63 -21.51 10.67
N ALA A 91 8.20 -21.31 11.86
CA ALA A 91 9.14 -20.22 12.13
C ALA A 91 10.44 -20.30 11.30
N LEU A 92 10.74 -21.45 10.69
CA LEU A 92 11.88 -21.66 9.80
C LEU A 92 11.56 -21.36 8.32
N LEU A 93 10.30 -21.10 7.97
CA LEU A 93 9.92 -20.78 6.60
C LEU A 93 10.48 -19.42 6.17
N PRO A 94 11.09 -19.29 4.97
CA PRO A 94 11.59 -18.01 4.48
C PRO A 94 10.47 -17.00 4.20
N GLU A 95 10.69 -15.72 4.53
CA GLU A 95 9.74 -14.64 4.22
C GLU A 95 9.45 -14.51 2.71
N SER A 96 10.44 -14.80 1.86
CA SER A 96 10.31 -14.74 0.40
C SER A 96 9.22 -15.65 -0.16
N LEU A 97 8.83 -16.70 0.57
CA LEU A 97 7.74 -17.59 0.19
C LEU A 97 6.39 -16.86 0.22
N PHE A 98 6.15 -16.06 1.26
CA PHE A 98 4.92 -15.27 1.41
C PHE A 98 4.91 -14.12 0.41
N GLU A 99 6.05 -13.49 0.19
CA GLU A 99 6.21 -12.45 -0.82
C GLU A 99 5.90 -12.95 -2.23
N LEU A 100 6.42 -14.13 -2.60
CA LEU A 100 6.15 -14.77 -3.89
C LEU A 100 4.65 -15.03 -4.12
N ILE A 101 3.96 -15.56 -3.10
CA ILE A 101 2.52 -15.82 -3.21
C ILE A 101 1.76 -14.50 -3.42
N ALA A 102 2.08 -13.46 -2.64
CA ALA A 102 1.45 -12.15 -2.77
C ALA A 102 1.73 -11.52 -4.15
N GLU A 103 2.95 -11.63 -4.67
CA GLU A 103 3.34 -11.08 -5.97
C GLU A 103 2.61 -11.77 -7.12
N ILE A 104 2.45 -13.08 -7.07
CA ILE A 104 1.70 -13.81 -8.11
C ILE A 104 0.22 -13.46 -8.03
N PHE A 105 -0.38 -13.39 -6.83
CA PHE A 105 -1.77 -12.96 -6.65
C PHE A 105 -2.02 -11.58 -7.25
N GLN A 106 -1.13 -10.63 -6.95
CA GLN A 106 -1.20 -9.28 -7.51
C GLN A 106 -1.04 -9.29 -9.03
N SER A 107 -0.06 -10.03 -9.55
CA SER A 107 0.19 -10.12 -11.00
C SER A 107 -1.00 -10.70 -11.75
N VAL A 108 -1.62 -11.76 -11.24
CA VAL A 108 -2.82 -12.39 -11.83
C VAL A 108 -3.97 -11.38 -11.89
N THR A 109 -4.21 -10.63 -10.80
CA THR A 109 -5.27 -9.63 -10.73
C THR A 109 -5.01 -8.41 -11.62
N GLN A 110 -3.83 -7.80 -11.51
CA GLN A 110 -3.50 -6.55 -12.20
C GLN A 110 -3.37 -6.74 -13.71
N LEU A 111 -2.80 -7.85 -14.15
CA LEU A 111 -2.67 -8.18 -15.58
C LEU A 111 -3.94 -8.81 -16.16
N ARG A 112 -4.97 -9.07 -15.35
CA ARG A 112 -6.24 -9.70 -15.75
C ARG A 112 -6.01 -10.99 -16.53
N LEU A 113 -5.18 -11.86 -15.99
CA LEU A 113 -4.77 -13.08 -16.67
C LEU A 113 -5.97 -14.04 -16.87
N PRO A 114 -6.04 -14.78 -18.00
CA PRO A 114 -7.18 -15.61 -18.39
C PRO A 114 -7.15 -16.96 -17.65
N VAL A 115 -7.38 -16.90 -16.34
CA VAL A 115 -7.47 -18.08 -15.49
C VAL A 115 -8.82 -18.78 -15.71
N PRO A 116 -8.87 -20.12 -15.80
CA PRO A 116 -10.13 -20.85 -15.88
C PRO A 116 -11.04 -20.54 -14.68
N LEU A 117 -12.28 -20.14 -14.96
CA LEU A 117 -13.25 -19.78 -13.91
C LEU A 117 -13.47 -20.92 -12.90
N THR A 118 -13.45 -22.17 -13.34
CA THR A 118 -13.56 -23.37 -12.49
C THR A 118 -12.44 -23.46 -11.46
N THR A 119 -11.22 -23.13 -11.89
CA THR A 119 -10.03 -23.13 -11.03
C THR A 119 -10.11 -22.00 -10.02
N VAL A 120 -10.47 -20.80 -10.47
CA VAL A 120 -10.63 -19.67 -9.56
C VAL A 120 -11.73 -19.95 -8.53
N ALA A 121 -12.89 -20.43 -8.95
CA ALA A 121 -14.01 -20.74 -8.07
C ALA A 121 -13.65 -21.72 -6.94
N SER A 122 -12.82 -22.73 -7.24
CA SER A 122 -12.42 -23.75 -6.26
C SER A 122 -11.27 -23.31 -5.34
N LEU A 123 -10.29 -22.58 -5.86
CA LEU A 123 -9.07 -22.23 -5.12
C LEU A 123 -9.19 -20.89 -4.37
N PHE A 124 -9.99 -19.96 -4.86
CA PHE A 124 -10.10 -18.61 -4.30
C PHE A 124 -10.49 -18.57 -2.81
N PRO A 125 -11.45 -19.37 -2.31
CA PRO A 125 -11.75 -19.42 -0.87
C PRO A 125 -10.54 -19.78 -0.01
N HIS A 126 -9.69 -20.70 -0.47
CA HIS A 126 -8.47 -21.11 0.22
C HIS A 126 -7.46 -19.96 0.29
N PHE A 127 -7.35 -19.16 -0.78
CA PHE A 127 -6.47 -17.99 -0.79
C PHE A 127 -6.96 -16.88 0.14
N VAL A 128 -8.27 -16.64 0.22
CA VAL A 128 -8.86 -15.66 1.16
C VAL A 128 -8.66 -16.12 2.61
N GLU A 129 -8.86 -17.40 2.91
CA GLU A 129 -8.62 -17.95 4.24
C GLU A 129 -7.13 -17.86 4.63
N PHE A 130 -6.23 -18.19 3.70
CA PHE A 130 -4.79 -18.05 3.89
C PHE A 130 -4.38 -16.59 4.17
N ALA A 131 -4.86 -15.65 3.35
CA ALA A 131 -4.60 -14.22 3.57
C ALA A 131 -5.14 -13.76 4.92
N THR A 132 -6.35 -14.19 5.30
CA THR A 132 -6.93 -13.87 6.61
C THR A 132 -6.05 -14.40 7.74
N MET A 133 -5.58 -15.65 7.65
CA MET A 133 -4.68 -16.24 8.66
C MET A 133 -3.42 -15.38 8.88
N LEU A 134 -2.77 -14.94 7.79
CA LEU A 134 -1.57 -14.11 7.85
C LEU A 134 -1.82 -12.72 8.45
N LEU A 135 -3.02 -12.18 8.25
CA LEU A 135 -3.40 -10.87 8.76
C LEU A 135 -3.85 -10.92 10.23
N SER A 136 -4.55 -12.00 10.64
CA SER A 136 -5.20 -12.09 11.95
C SER A 136 -4.26 -12.34 13.12
N ASN A 137 -3.06 -12.88 12.89
CA ASN A 137 -2.05 -13.03 13.94
C ASN A 137 -0.65 -12.62 13.45
N THR A 138 -0.18 -11.48 13.94
CA THR A 138 1.09 -10.83 13.53
C THR A 138 2.33 -11.65 13.88
N LEU A 139 2.21 -12.66 14.76
CA LEU A 139 3.30 -13.57 15.11
C LEU A 139 3.65 -14.53 13.98
N TYR A 140 2.69 -14.86 13.11
CA TYR A 140 2.89 -15.74 11.96
C TYR A 140 3.47 -14.98 10.77
N LEU A 141 3.13 -13.70 10.58
CA LEU A 141 3.78 -12.86 9.58
C LEU A 141 4.07 -11.47 10.15
N ARG A 142 5.29 -11.27 10.64
CA ARG A 142 5.69 -10.01 11.29
C ARG A 142 5.85 -8.87 10.29
N ASN A 143 6.40 -9.18 9.11
CA ASN A 143 6.70 -8.20 8.08
C ASN A 143 5.41 -7.52 7.58
N VAL A 144 5.25 -6.25 7.94
CA VAL A 144 4.06 -5.45 7.64
C VAL A 144 3.91 -5.14 6.16
N HIS A 145 5.01 -5.04 5.41
CA HIS A 145 4.97 -4.77 3.98
C HIS A 145 4.35 -5.95 3.22
N ILE A 146 4.70 -7.18 3.60
CA ILE A 146 4.11 -8.39 3.00
C ILE A 146 2.63 -8.48 3.38
N ARG A 147 2.27 -8.23 4.65
CA ARG A 147 0.86 -8.19 5.08
C ARG A 147 0.05 -7.14 4.31
N ALA A 148 0.62 -5.96 4.06
CA ALA A 148 -0.04 -4.93 3.28
C ALA A 148 -0.28 -5.34 1.82
N ARG A 149 0.63 -6.11 1.20
CA ARG A 149 0.41 -6.68 -0.15
C ARG A 149 -0.80 -7.62 -0.19
N TYR A 150 -1.03 -8.41 0.86
CA TYR A 150 -2.25 -9.22 0.99
C TYR A 150 -3.50 -8.37 1.20
N ALA A 151 -3.44 -7.32 2.02
CA ALA A 151 -4.56 -6.39 2.19
C ALA A 151 -4.91 -5.67 0.87
N GLU A 152 -3.90 -5.24 0.11
CA GLU A 152 -4.06 -4.68 -1.23
C GLU A 152 -4.74 -5.67 -2.19
N TRP A 153 -4.29 -6.92 -2.21
CA TRP A 153 -4.92 -7.95 -3.03
C TRP A 153 -6.38 -8.19 -2.62
N LEU A 154 -6.68 -8.25 -1.32
CA LEU A 154 -8.04 -8.37 -0.81
C LEU A 154 -8.91 -7.16 -1.20
N ALA A 155 -8.37 -5.94 -1.21
CA ALA A 155 -9.06 -4.74 -1.69
C ALA A 155 -9.55 -4.89 -3.13
N GLN A 156 -8.69 -5.40 -4.01
CA GLN A 156 -9.03 -5.60 -5.41
C GLN A 156 -10.06 -6.71 -5.63
N MET A 157 -10.10 -7.70 -4.73
CA MET A 157 -10.94 -8.89 -4.83
C MET A 157 -12.26 -8.79 -4.07
N PHE A 158 -12.40 -7.86 -3.12
CA PHE A 158 -13.60 -7.75 -2.29
C PHE A 158 -14.83 -7.36 -3.14
N PRO A 159 -15.98 -8.05 -3.01
CA PRO A 159 -17.13 -7.90 -3.91
C PRO A 159 -17.65 -6.46 -4.03
N ALA A 160 -17.66 -5.71 -2.91
CA ALA A 160 -18.19 -4.34 -2.86
C ALA A 160 -17.22 -3.24 -3.33
N VAL A 161 -15.89 -3.48 -3.32
CA VAL A 161 -14.90 -2.58 -3.96
C VAL A 161 -15.00 -2.71 -5.48
N GLY A 162 -15.28 -3.94 -5.93
CA GLY A 162 -15.44 -4.25 -7.33
C GLY A 162 -16.57 -3.48 -8.02
N LEU A 163 -17.67 -3.18 -7.35
CA LEU A 163 -18.88 -2.71 -8.02
C LEU A 163 -18.68 -1.36 -8.75
N GLU A 164 -17.98 -0.39 -8.16
CA GLU A 164 -17.82 0.93 -8.79
C GLU A 164 -16.80 0.90 -9.95
N LEU A 165 -15.66 0.24 -9.76
CA LEU A 165 -14.65 0.09 -10.81
C LEU A 165 -15.14 -0.84 -11.95
N ARG A 166 -15.97 -1.85 -11.64
CA ARG A 166 -16.54 -2.80 -12.62
C ARG A 166 -17.73 -2.22 -13.37
N ASN A 167 -18.56 -1.39 -12.71
CA ASN A 167 -19.62 -0.63 -13.38
C ASN A 167 -19.05 0.39 -14.36
N ALA A 168 -17.91 1.02 -14.03
CA ALA A 168 -17.20 1.92 -14.95
C ALA A 168 -16.60 1.19 -16.17
N LEU A 169 -16.35 -0.12 -16.07
CA LEU A 169 -15.75 -0.95 -17.13
C LEU A 169 -16.75 -1.85 -17.87
N GLY A 170 -18.04 -1.80 -17.52
CA GLY A 170 -19.14 -2.36 -18.31
C GLY A 170 -19.20 -3.88 -18.45
N THR A 171 -18.51 -4.68 -17.62
CA THR A 171 -18.71 -6.15 -17.56
C THR A 171 -17.99 -6.81 -16.38
N LEU A 172 -18.73 -7.59 -15.58
CA LEU A 172 -18.45 -8.97 -15.12
C LEU A 172 -19.22 -9.22 -13.82
N HIS A 173 -20.30 -10.00 -13.87
CA HIS A 173 -20.83 -10.65 -12.67
C HIS A 173 -19.72 -11.56 -12.13
N LEU A 174 -19.20 -11.23 -10.94
CA LEU A 174 -18.31 -12.15 -10.23
C LEU A 174 -19.07 -13.46 -10.01
N PRO A 175 -18.45 -14.61 -10.29
CA PRO A 175 -19.04 -15.90 -9.94
C PRO A 175 -19.44 -15.91 -8.45
N PRO A 176 -20.59 -16.52 -8.07
CA PRO A 176 -21.06 -16.56 -6.68
C PRO A 176 -20.02 -17.05 -5.67
N GLU A 177 -19.06 -17.86 -6.13
CA GLU A 177 -17.96 -18.42 -5.35
C GLU A 177 -17.01 -17.34 -4.80
N PHE A 178 -16.89 -16.20 -5.47
CA PHE A 178 -16.12 -15.06 -4.97
C PHE A 178 -16.80 -14.42 -3.76
N GLU A 179 -18.11 -14.21 -3.82
CA GLU A 179 -18.88 -13.71 -2.68
C GLU A 179 -18.89 -14.74 -1.55
N ALA A 180 -19.02 -16.03 -1.87
CA ALA A 180 -18.97 -17.11 -0.91
C ALA A 180 -17.63 -17.20 -0.17
N ALA A 181 -16.50 -16.84 -0.79
CA ALA A 181 -15.21 -16.79 -0.10
C ALA A 181 -15.18 -15.77 1.06
N PHE A 182 -15.89 -14.65 0.90
CA PHE A 182 -15.96 -13.59 1.92
C PHE A 182 -17.18 -13.68 2.84
N LEU A 183 -18.26 -14.34 2.43
CA LEU A 183 -19.50 -14.41 3.20
C LEU A 183 -19.82 -15.81 3.73
N GLY A 184 -19.31 -16.85 3.07
CA GLY A 184 -19.57 -18.25 3.39
C GLY A 184 -18.60 -18.86 4.39
N ASN A 185 -17.44 -18.24 4.65
CA ASN A 185 -16.48 -18.69 5.66
C ASN A 185 -16.57 -17.82 6.92
N GLU A 186 -17.11 -18.39 8.01
CA GLU A 186 -17.26 -17.71 9.30
C GLU A 186 -15.93 -17.22 9.88
N GLN A 187 -14.83 -17.96 9.66
CA GLN A 187 -13.50 -17.58 10.14
C GLN A 187 -13.00 -16.33 9.42
N VAL A 188 -13.25 -16.20 8.12
CA VAL A 188 -12.92 -15.01 7.34
C VAL A 188 -13.75 -13.83 7.82
N VAL A 189 -15.07 -14.00 7.88
CA VAL A 189 -16.03 -12.95 8.27
C VAL A 189 -15.69 -12.36 9.65
N ARG A 190 -15.37 -13.20 10.64
CA ARG A 190 -15.10 -12.74 12.01
C ARG A 190 -13.71 -12.14 12.21
N ASN A 191 -12.70 -12.68 11.53
CA ASN A 191 -11.31 -12.36 11.85
C ASN A 191 -10.68 -11.34 10.91
N LEU A 192 -11.20 -11.17 9.70
CA LEU A 192 -10.64 -10.23 8.74
C LEU A 192 -10.84 -8.75 9.14
N PRO A 193 -12.01 -8.29 9.62
CA PRO A 193 -12.21 -6.89 10.02
C PRO A 193 -11.25 -6.41 11.13
N PRO A 194 -11.13 -7.10 12.29
CA PRO A 194 -10.19 -6.66 13.32
C PRO A 194 -8.73 -6.79 12.88
N ALA A 195 -8.41 -7.75 12.00
CA ALA A 195 -7.06 -7.90 11.44
C ALA A 195 -6.65 -6.70 10.56
N LEU A 196 -7.58 -6.19 9.74
CA LEU A 196 -7.35 -5.00 8.91
C LEU A 196 -7.18 -3.74 9.76
N MET A 197 -8.01 -3.55 10.81
CA MET A 197 -7.83 -2.44 11.76
C MET A 197 -6.47 -2.52 12.46
N GLN A 198 -6.04 -3.71 12.89
CA GLN A 198 -4.73 -3.90 13.50
C GLN A 198 -3.60 -3.62 12.51
N LEU A 199 -3.72 -4.05 11.25
CA LEU A 199 -2.73 -3.77 10.22
C LEU A 199 -2.61 -2.26 9.95
N TYR A 200 -3.73 -1.53 9.94
CA TYR A 200 -3.74 -0.07 9.76
C TYR A 200 -2.89 0.65 10.83
N ILE A 201 -2.99 0.17 12.08
CA ILE A 201 -2.19 0.63 13.22
C ILE A 201 -0.72 0.23 13.04
N ASP A 202 -0.45 -1.04 12.72
CA ASP A 202 0.91 -1.59 12.63
C ASP A 202 1.77 -0.85 11.59
N VAL A 203 1.15 -0.40 10.49
CA VAL A 203 1.81 0.35 9.42
C VAL A 203 2.47 1.64 9.93
N GLU A 204 1.98 2.27 11.01
CA GLU A 204 2.60 3.48 11.57
C GLU A 204 4.00 3.22 12.13
N ARG A 205 4.23 2.02 12.64
CA ARG A 205 5.44 1.68 13.42
C ARG A 205 6.67 1.46 12.55
N THR A 206 6.58 1.65 11.23
CA THR A 206 7.66 1.36 10.27
C THR A 206 8.81 2.37 10.27
N GLY A 207 8.60 3.60 10.76
CA GLY A 207 9.65 4.39 11.42
C GLY A 207 10.83 4.95 10.58
N THR A 208 10.85 4.85 9.24
CA THR A 208 11.88 5.53 8.43
C THR A 208 11.31 6.56 7.45
N HIS A 209 12.03 7.68 7.24
CA HIS A 209 11.57 8.83 6.43
C HIS A 209 11.21 8.47 4.97
N THR A 210 11.85 7.47 4.37
CA THR A 210 11.52 6.98 3.02
C THR A 210 10.24 6.14 2.99
N GLN A 211 9.78 5.60 4.12
CA GLN A 211 8.53 4.84 4.26
C GLN A 211 7.32 5.73 4.59
N PHE A 212 7.50 7.05 4.73
CA PHE A 212 6.43 7.96 5.10
C PHE A 212 5.29 8.02 4.07
N PHE A 213 5.58 7.84 2.78
CA PHE A 213 4.55 7.83 1.74
C PHE A 213 3.98 6.43 1.50
N ASP A 214 4.81 5.39 1.66
CA ASP A 214 4.36 4.00 1.52
C ASP A 214 3.26 3.64 2.52
N LYS A 215 3.30 4.22 3.74
CA LYS A 215 2.24 3.98 4.74
C LYS A 215 0.86 4.44 4.27
N PHE A 216 0.76 5.56 3.57
CA PHE A 216 -0.53 6.06 3.07
C PHE A 216 -1.07 5.19 1.94
N ALA A 217 -0.20 4.68 1.07
CA ALA A 217 -0.60 3.71 0.05
C ALA A 217 -1.11 2.40 0.67
N MET A 218 -0.41 1.86 1.67
CA MET A 218 -0.87 0.67 2.40
C MET A 218 -2.21 0.92 3.11
N ARG A 219 -2.35 2.06 3.80
CA ARG A 219 -3.59 2.45 4.49
C ARG A 219 -4.75 2.70 3.55
N PHE A 220 -4.51 3.27 2.38
CA PHE A 220 -5.52 3.44 1.35
C PHE A 220 -6.18 2.09 1.01
N TYR A 221 -5.39 1.07 0.70
CA TYR A 221 -5.95 -0.26 0.37
C TYR A 221 -6.67 -0.92 1.56
N ILE A 222 -6.18 -0.74 2.77
CA ILE A 222 -6.85 -1.25 3.98
C ILE A 222 -8.21 -0.55 4.16
N SER A 223 -8.24 0.78 4.01
CA SER A 223 -9.47 1.58 4.07
C SER A 223 -10.47 1.19 3.00
N GLU A 224 -10.04 0.95 1.76
CA GLU A 224 -10.92 0.50 0.67
C GLU A 224 -11.68 -0.78 1.04
N VAL A 225 -10.97 -1.77 1.60
CA VAL A 225 -11.63 -3.01 2.07
C VAL A 225 -12.60 -2.72 3.21
N LEU A 226 -12.20 -1.91 4.21
CA LEU A 226 -13.04 -1.61 5.38
C LEU A 226 -14.30 -0.81 5.01
N VAL A 227 -14.20 0.15 4.10
CA VAL A 227 -15.35 0.91 3.57
C VAL A 227 -16.29 -0.02 2.80
N ALA A 228 -15.74 -0.93 1.98
CA ALA A 228 -16.54 -1.90 1.26
C ALA A 228 -17.22 -2.92 2.19
N MET A 229 -16.53 -3.34 3.25
CA MET A 229 -17.10 -4.16 4.33
C MET A 229 -18.25 -3.45 5.03
N TRP A 230 -18.13 -2.14 5.29
CA TRP A 230 -19.20 -1.35 5.92
C TRP A 230 -20.51 -1.36 5.11
N ARG A 231 -20.44 -1.50 3.78
CA ARG A 231 -21.62 -1.61 2.90
C ARG A 231 -22.31 -2.98 2.97
N VAL A 232 -21.69 -3.97 3.62
CA VAL A 232 -22.22 -5.34 3.73
C VAL A 232 -22.76 -5.58 5.15
N PRO A 233 -24.05 -5.90 5.34
CA PRO A 233 -24.68 -5.91 6.66
C PRO A 233 -23.99 -6.77 7.72
N ILE A 234 -23.50 -7.96 7.36
CA ILE A 234 -22.81 -8.84 8.33
C ILE A 234 -21.50 -8.25 8.83
N TYR A 235 -20.76 -7.58 7.95
CA TYR A 235 -19.50 -6.92 8.28
C TYR A 235 -19.74 -5.61 9.04
N GLU A 236 -20.75 -4.84 8.67
CA GLU A 236 -21.18 -3.64 9.41
C GLU A 236 -21.47 -3.99 10.89
N GLN A 237 -22.22 -5.07 11.13
CA GLN A 237 -22.52 -5.53 12.48
C GLN A 237 -21.25 -5.89 13.26
N ILE A 238 -20.30 -6.58 12.64
CA ILE A 238 -19.02 -6.94 13.27
C ILE A 238 -18.20 -5.68 13.57
N LEU A 239 -18.09 -4.75 12.63
CA LEU A 239 -17.37 -3.49 12.81
C LEU A 239 -17.97 -2.67 13.97
N ARG A 240 -19.30 -2.62 14.09
CA ARG A 240 -19.98 -2.00 15.24
C ARG A 240 -19.71 -2.73 16.55
N GLN A 241 -19.70 -4.06 16.55
CA GLN A 241 -19.38 -4.86 17.73
C GLN A 241 -17.93 -4.68 18.19
N LEU A 242 -16.99 -4.42 17.27
CA LEU A 242 -15.60 -4.17 17.63
C LEU A 242 -15.43 -2.92 18.49
N ALA A 243 -16.28 -1.90 18.31
CA ALA A 243 -16.25 -0.69 19.13
C ALA A 243 -16.52 -0.95 20.62
N THR A 244 -17.23 -2.04 20.97
CA THR A 244 -17.53 -2.41 22.35
C THR A 244 -16.74 -3.62 22.84
N THR A 245 -16.43 -4.58 21.96
CA THR A 245 -15.72 -5.81 22.33
C THR A 245 -14.21 -5.69 22.29
N ARG A 246 -13.66 -4.73 21.51
CA ARG A 246 -12.23 -4.42 21.39
C ARG A 246 -12.02 -2.91 21.30
N GLU A 247 -12.46 -2.21 22.34
CA GLU A 247 -12.47 -0.75 22.41
C GLU A 247 -11.08 -0.14 22.19
N ASP A 248 -10.04 -0.75 22.77
CA ASP A 248 -8.64 -0.35 22.63
C ASP A 248 -8.16 -0.38 21.16
N LEU A 249 -8.48 -1.45 20.43
CA LEU A 249 -8.22 -1.56 19.00
C LEU A 249 -8.98 -0.48 18.22
N PHE A 250 -10.27 -0.33 18.49
CA PHE A 250 -11.15 0.56 17.74
C PHE A 250 -10.78 2.04 17.95
N VAL A 251 -10.52 2.46 19.18
CA VAL A 251 -10.11 3.82 19.53
C VAL A 251 -8.74 4.12 18.92
N HIS A 252 -7.79 3.19 19.00
CA HIS A 252 -6.46 3.42 18.43
C HIS A 252 -6.51 3.52 16.89
N PHE A 253 -7.28 2.65 16.24
CA PHE A 253 -7.55 2.72 14.81
C PHE A 253 -8.17 4.06 14.42
N SER A 254 -9.21 4.49 15.14
CA SER A 254 -9.92 5.75 14.88
C SER A 254 -8.99 6.95 15.02
N ASN A 255 -8.17 6.99 16.07
CA ASN A 255 -7.19 8.05 16.28
C ASN A 255 -6.18 8.12 15.13
N MET A 256 -5.68 6.97 14.64
CA MET A 256 -4.78 6.93 13.50
C MET A 256 -5.45 7.42 12.21
N LEU A 257 -6.70 7.00 11.97
CA LEU A 257 -7.48 7.43 10.82
C LEU A 257 -7.73 8.94 10.82
N PHE A 258 -8.11 9.53 11.96
CA PHE A 258 -8.33 10.98 12.07
C PHE A 258 -7.04 11.77 11.86
N ASN A 259 -5.92 11.29 12.40
CA ASN A 259 -4.62 11.92 12.17
C ASN A 259 -4.26 11.92 10.68
N ASP A 260 -4.47 10.80 9.99
CA ASP A 260 -4.22 10.70 8.55
C ASP A 260 -5.15 11.61 7.74
N ALA A 261 -6.44 11.66 8.09
CA ALA A 261 -7.42 12.50 7.40
C ALA A 261 -7.07 13.99 7.49
N ASN A 262 -6.67 14.45 8.67
CA ASN A 262 -6.23 15.84 8.86
C ASN A 262 -4.96 16.14 8.04
N PHE A 263 -3.96 15.27 8.13
CA PHE A 263 -2.70 15.44 7.39
C PHE A 263 -2.93 15.43 5.86
N LEU A 264 -3.69 14.46 5.35
CA LEU A 264 -3.95 14.32 3.91
C LEU A 264 -4.81 15.46 3.38
N LEU A 265 -5.74 15.99 4.17
CA LEU A 265 -6.53 17.17 3.76
C LEU A 265 -5.63 18.39 3.56
N ASP A 266 -4.74 18.68 4.51
CA ASP A 266 -3.82 19.81 4.40
C ASP A 266 -2.86 19.65 3.21
N GLU A 267 -2.26 18.47 3.05
CA GLU A 267 -1.36 18.17 1.92
C GLU A 267 -2.07 18.24 0.57
N THR A 268 -3.32 17.76 0.47
CA THR A 268 -4.07 17.82 -0.80
C THR A 268 -4.42 19.26 -1.18
N LEU A 269 -4.77 20.12 -0.22
CA LEU A 269 -5.02 21.55 -0.49
C LEU A 269 -3.75 22.28 -0.94
N LEU A 270 -2.59 21.96 -0.33
CA LEU A 270 -1.30 22.50 -0.74
C LEU A 270 -0.92 22.04 -2.15
N ALA A 271 -1.08 20.75 -2.45
CA ALA A 271 -0.80 20.19 -3.78
C ALA A 271 -1.72 20.79 -4.86
N LEU A 272 -3.00 21.02 -4.57
CA LEU A 272 -3.93 21.67 -5.50
C LEU A 272 -3.52 23.12 -5.80
N ALA A 273 -3.05 23.86 -4.79
CA ALA A 273 -2.53 25.21 -5.00
C ALA A 273 -1.25 25.21 -5.87
N GLU A 274 -0.35 24.25 -5.64
CA GLU A 274 0.85 24.07 -6.47
C GLU A 274 0.48 23.72 -7.93
N ILE A 275 -0.46 22.79 -8.14
CA ILE A 275 -0.97 22.44 -9.46
C ILE A 275 -1.54 23.68 -10.16
N HIS A 276 -2.35 24.48 -9.47
CA HIS A 276 -2.92 25.71 -10.03
C HIS A 276 -1.84 26.69 -10.49
N GLU A 277 -0.80 26.88 -9.69
CA GLU A 277 0.33 27.73 -10.05
C GLU A 277 1.12 27.16 -11.22
N LEU A 278 1.40 25.85 -11.25
CA LEU A 278 2.07 25.19 -12.38
C LEU A 278 1.27 25.34 -13.67
N GLU A 279 -0.06 25.17 -13.61
CA GLU A 279 -0.94 25.39 -14.75
C GLU A 279 -0.92 26.84 -15.22
N ARG A 280 -0.92 27.81 -14.29
CA ARG A 280 -0.80 29.24 -14.62
C ARG A 280 0.51 29.55 -15.31
N HIS A 281 1.62 28.96 -14.84
CA HIS A 281 2.94 29.09 -15.46
C HIS A 281 3.01 28.43 -16.83
N ALA A 282 2.39 27.26 -17.00
CA ALA A 282 2.30 26.58 -18.30
C ALA A 282 1.49 27.40 -19.32
N ARG A 283 0.38 28.02 -18.88
CA ARG A 283 -0.47 28.88 -19.72
C ARG A 283 0.16 30.24 -20.04
N SER A 284 1.01 30.79 -19.17
CA SER A 284 1.67 32.10 -19.40
C SER A 284 2.86 32.05 -20.37
N GLY A 285 3.20 30.87 -20.91
CA GLY A 285 4.21 30.72 -21.97
C GLY A 285 5.65 30.95 -21.50
N ILE A 286 5.91 31.15 -20.20
CA ILE A 286 7.26 31.26 -19.65
C ILE A 286 7.83 29.84 -19.52
N ARG A 287 8.29 29.31 -20.65
CA ARG A 287 9.03 28.05 -20.74
C ARG A 287 10.38 28.23 -20.04
N ARG A 288 10.43 28.02 -18.73
CA ARG A 288 11.71 28.05 -18.01
C ARG A 288 12.63 26.99 -18.61
N ARG A 289 13.81 27.44 -19.04
CA ARG A 289 14.94 26.65 -19.53
C ARG A 289 15.56 25.84 -18.36
N TRP A 290 14.81 24.91 -17.78
CA TRP A 290 15.33 24.01 -16.72
C TRP A 290 16.11 22.83 -17.29
N TRP A 291 16.04 22.59 -18.59
CA TRP A 291 16.80 21.55 -19.29
C TRP A 291 17.66 22.17 -20.39
N SER A 292 18.79 22.77 -20.01
CA SER A 292 19.94 22.85 -20.91
C SER A 292 21.20 22.57 -20.10
N GLY A 293 21.81 21.42 -20.35
CA GLY A 293 23.13 21.08 -19.85
C GLY A 293 24.15 22.16 -20.23
N ASN A 294 24.96 22.50 -19.23
CA ASN A 294 26.23 23.24 -19.22
C ASN A 294 26.20 24.52 -18.40
N GLY A 295 26.93 24.48 -17.28
CA GLY A 295 27.54 25.66 -16.66
C GLY A 295 26.68 26.36 -15.61
N CYS A 296 26.92 26.00 -14.34
CA CYS A 296 26.55 26.79 -13.19
C CYS A 296 27.13 28.21 -13.30
N ALA A 297 26.27 29.23 -13.25
CA ALA A 297 26.63 30.56 -12.77
C ALA A 297 25.37 31.25 -12.24
N GLY A 298 25.08 31.06 -10.95
CA GLY A 298 24.15 31.90 -10.20
C GLY A 298 24.86 32.42 -8.95
N PRO A 299 24.82 33.73 -8.64
CA PRO A 299 25.20 34.20 -7.32
C PRO A 299 23.99 34.18 -6.38
N ARG A 300 24.08 33.28 -5.40
CA ARG A 300 23.75 33.41 -3.96
C ARG A 300 22.38 33.98 -3.55
N GLY A 301 21.58 33.09 -2.97
CA GLY A 301 20.55 33.36 -1.95
C GLY A 301 20.10 32.02 -1.38
N GLN A 302 20.22 31.84 -0.06
CA GLN A 302 20.27 30.55 0.63
C GLN A 302 18.99 29.71 0.50
N ALA A 303 19.16 28.44 0.16
CA ALA A 303 18.13 27.41 0.26
C ALA A 303 18.10 26.83 1.70
N PRO A 304 16.92 26.56 2.29
CA PRO A 304 16.82 25.59 3.36
C PRO A 304 16.92 24.19 2.77
N THR A 305 17.95 23.46 3.19
CA THR A 305 18.25 22.08 2.78
C THR A 305 17.27 21.11 3.43
N SER A 306 16.51 20.39 2.62
CA SER A 306 16.02 19.04 2.92
C SER A 306 16.89 18.03 2.15
N PRO A 307 17.31 16.90 2.73
CA PRO A 307 17.84 15.81 1.92
C PRO A 307 17.17 14.46 2.19
N ALA A 308 16.59 13.92 1.12
CA ALA A 308 16.59 12.50 0.78
C ALA A 308 16.93 12.44 -0.73
N ALA A 309 17.71 11.52 -1.29
CA ALA A 309 18.67 10.53 -0.80
C ALA A 309 19.46 10.09 -2.06
N ALA A 310 20.77 9.83 -1.95
CA ALA A 310 21.47 8.88 -2.83
C ALA A 310 22.82 8.49 -2.23
N THR A 311 23.11 7.20 -2.36
CA THR A 311 23.97 6.37 -1.54
C THR A 311 25.45 6.36 -1.97
N THR A 312 26.30 5.96 -1.01
CA THR A 312 27.59 5.22 -1.14
C THR A 312 28.87 6.01 -1.40
N GLY A 313 29.82 5.86 -0.47
CA GLY A 313 31.24 5.74 -0.83
C GLY A 313 32.25 6.59 -0.07
N ALA A 314 32.54 6.18 1.18
CA ALA A 314 33.82 6.31 1.86
C ALA A 314 34.31 7.71 2.33
N ILE A 315 35.17 7.66 3.36
CA ILE A 315 35.94 8.74 4.02
C ILE A 315 35.07 9.45 5.11
N PHE A 316 35.29 9.35 6.43
CA PHE A 316 36.46 9.02 7.25
C PHE A 316 35.99 8.64 8.68
N GLN A 317 36.79 7.83 9.37
CA GLN A 317 36.68 7.48 10.80
C GLN A 317 37.55 8.46 11.64
N PRO A 318 37.73 8.32 12.98
CA PRO A 318 37.23 9.27 13.98
C PRO A 318 38.32 10.00 14.80
N ALA A 319 37.92 11.06 15.49
CA ALA A 319 38.60 11.60 16.68
C ALA A 319 37.56 12.41 17.48
N GLY A 320 37.32 12.24 18.78
CA GLY A 320 38.09 11.59 19.82
C GLY A 320 38.14 12.53 21.03
N LYS A 321 37.63 12.05 22.16
CA LYS A 321 37.83 12.54 23.56
C LYS A 321 37.01 13.78 23.97
N GLN A 322 36.44 13.88 25.17
CA GLN A 322 36.67 13.13 26.41
C GLN A 322 35.50 13.29 27.40
N GLN A 323 35.28 12.22 28.17
CA GLN A 323 34.40 12.10 29.33
C GLN A 323 34.78 13.08 30.46
N HIS A 324 33.82 13.41 31.32
CA HIS A 324 33.97 13.20 32.77
C HIS A 324 32.60 13.06 33.46
N SER A 325 32.65 12.45 34.63
CA SER A 325 31.63 11.60 35.25
C SER A 325 31.16 12.13 36.61
N ALA A 326 29.91 11.77 36.95
CA ALA A 326 29.41 11.33 38.26
C ALA A 326 29.04 12.33 39.39
N HIS A 327 27.91 11.97 40.02
CA HIS A 327 27.45 12.15 41.42
C HIS A 327 26.55 13.34 41.81
N GLY A 328 25.32 13.00 42.26
CA GLY A 328 24.91 13.19 43.67
C GLY A 328 23.86 14.26 44.03
N CYS A 329 22.68 13.79 44.45
CA CYS A 329 21.75 14.30 45.48
C CYS A 329 20.99 15.65 45.36
N ASP A 330 19.66 15.48 45.35
CA ASP A 330 18.60 16.05 46.21
C ASP A 330 18.21 17.53 46.29
N ASP A 331 16.88 17.66 46.32
CA ASP A 331 15.97 18.67 46.89
C ASP A 331 15.69 20.01 46.18
N GLY A 332 14.38 20.26 45.98
CA GLY A 332 13.83 21.62 46.03
C GLY A 332 12.81 22.02 44.96
N SER A 333 11.58 21.52 45.06
CA SER A 333 10.31 22.27 44.92
C SER A 333 10.18 23.39 43.86
N GLY A 334 9.30 23.17 42.88
CA GLY A 334 8.77 24.22 41.99
C GLY A 334 7.57 23.72 41.19
N ALA A 335 6.37 23.92 41.72
CA ALA A 335 5.11 23.52 41.12
C ALA A 335 4.80 24.26 39.81
N SER A 336 4.41 23.53 38.76
CA SER A 336 3.60 24.06 37.66
C SER A 336 2.62 22.97 37.22
N ALA A 337 1.34 23.23 37.47
CA ALA A 337 0.23 22.34 37.21
C ALA A 337 -0.01 22.20 35.70
N ILE A 338 -0.06 20.96 35.21
CA ILE A 338 -0.59 20.58 33.89
C ILE A 338 -1.95 19.92 34.14
N PRO A 339 -3.04 20.37 33.49
CA PRO A 339 -4.39 19.95 33.84
C PRO A 339 -4.70 18.53 33.33
N SER A 340 -5.34 17.74 34.20
CA SER A 340 -5.95 16.45 33.88
C SER A 340 -7.04 16.60 32.81
N PRO A 341 -7.19 15.65 31.86
CA PRO A 341 -8.35 15.65 30.97
C PRO A 341 -9.59 15.17 31.74
N ARG A 342 -10.58 16.06 31.83
CA ARG A 342 -11.92 15.81 32.36
C ARG A 342 -12.71 14.91 31.41
N THR A 343 -13.22 13.83 31.97
CA THR A 343 -14.54 13.19 31.71
C THR A 343 -15.00 13.03 30.25
N ALA A 344 -14.85 11.79 29.78
CA ALA A 344 -15.87 10.99 29.09
C ALA A 344 -16.97 11.76 28.34
N GLY A 345 -16.77 11.97 27.04
CA GLY A 345 -17.85 12.12 26.07
C GLY A 345 -18.31 10.74 25.60
N SER A 346 -19.62 10.51 25.61
CA SER A 346 -20.27 9.24 25.29
C SER A 346 -19.76 8.60 23.98
N LEU A 347 -19.60 7.27 23.98
CA LEU A 347 -19.32 6.43 22.80
C LEU A 347 -20.29 6.69 21.63
N ASP A 348 -21.47 7.26 21.89
CA ASP A 348 -22.46 7.61 20.88
C ASP A 348 -21.92 8.60 19.82
N ALA A 349 -20.98 9.48 20.18
CA ALA A 349 -20.41 10.46 19.25
C ALA A 349 -19.52 9.83 18.17
N TYR A 350 -18.86 8.71 18.47
CA TYR A 350 -18.07 7.97 17.49
C TYR A 350 -18.95 7.13 16.57
N VAL A 351 -20.09 6.65 17.06
CA VAL A 351 -21.07 5.90 16.24
C VAL A 351 -21.80 6.84 15.28
N GLU A 352 -22.10 8.08 15.68
CA GLU A 352 -22.77 9.08 14.84
C GLU A 352 -21.95 9.48 13.61
N LEU A 353 -20.61 9.56 13.73
CA LEU A 353 -19.72 9.92 12.63
C LEU A 353 -19.67 8.87 11.51
N PHE A 354 -19.99 7.61 11.81
CA PHE A 354 -20.06 6.50 10.84
C PHE A 354 -21.48 6.22 10.31
N SER A 355 -22.52 6.79 10.93
CA SER A 355 -23.91 6.65 10.48
C SER A 355 -24.41 7.77 9.55
N GLY A 356 -23.61 8.83 9.35
CA GLY A 356 -23.96 9.99 8.52
C GLY A 356 -23.82 9.76 7.01
N GLY A 357 -24.67 8.91 6.44
CA GLY A 357 -24.85 8.82 4.99
C GLY A 357 -25.77 9.92 4.48
N THR A 358 -25.21 10.98 3.89
CA THR A 358 -25.76 11.82 2.79
C THR A 358 -24.92 13.09 2.65
N LEU A 359 -23.85 13.07 1.84
CA LEU A 359 -23.20 14.31 1.37
C LEU A 359 -22.27 14.14 0.15
N TRP A 360 -22.48 13.12 -0.70
CA TRP A 360 -21.70 12.92 -1.92
C TRP A 360 -22.56 12.58 -3.15
N SER A 361 -23.63 13.35 -3.36
CA SER A 361 -24.46 13.23 -4.59
C SER A 361 -24.53 14.52 -5.43
N THR A 362 -23.63 15.48 -5.22
CA THR A 362 -23.49 16.62 -6.15
C THR A 362 -22.09 17.19 -6.02
N LEU A 363 -21.20 16.69 -6.87
CA LEU A 363 -20.07 17.31 -7.57
C LEU A 363 -19.46 16.20 -8.46
#